data_AF-A0A7H4P1F3-F1
#
_entry.id   AF-A0A7H4P1F3-F1
#
_cell.length_a   1.000
_cell.length_b   1.000
_cell.length_c   1.000
_cell.angle_alpha   90.00
_cell.angle_beta   90.00
_cell.angle_gamma   90.00
#
_symmetry.space_group_name_H-M   'P 1'
#
loop_
_entity.id
_entity.type
_entity.pdbx_description
1 polymer ?
#
loop_
_entity_poly.entity_id
_entity_poly.type
_entity_poly.pdbx_seq_one_letter_code
_entity_poly.pdbx_strand_id
1 'polypeptide(L)' 'MQLVAPYRWQLTPVPWCEEGFWIEREDEDDLPLGSTAEHLSGLFYIQEASSMLPVAALFADGETPQRLMDVAAAAGL' A
#
# COMPACT_ATOMS: atom_id res chain seq x y z
N MET A 1 -10.73 -3.47 6.66
CA MET A 1 -10.50 -2.48 7.73
C MET A 1 -10.51 -3.04 9.16
N GLN A 2 -10.99 -4.26 9.43
CA GLN A 2 -11.12 -4.75 10.81
C GLN A 2 -9.77 -5.03 11.52
N LEU A 3 -8.71 -5.35 10.75
CA LEU A 3 -7.40 -5.73 11.28
C LEU A 3 -6.62 -4.54 11.89
N VAL A 4 -6.82 -3.33 11.37
CA VAL A 4 -6.10 -2.13 11.85
C VAL A 4 -6.92 -1.27 12.80
N ALA A 5 -8.18 -1.67 13.07
CA ALA A 5 -9.09 -0.95 13.97
C ALA A 5 -8.53 -0.73 15.40
N PRO A 6 -7.74 -1.64 15.99
CA PRO A 6 -7.14 -1.42 17.31
C PRO A 6 -6.15 -0.23 17.35
N TYR A 7 -5.55 0.12 16.21
CA TYR A 7 -4.51 1.15 16.14
C TYR A 7 -5.06 2.58 16.00
N ARG A 8 -6.39 2.75 15.91
CA ARG A 8 -7.05 4.06 15.75
C ARG A 8 -6.53 4.87 14.57
N TRP A 9 -6.01 4.21 13.54
CA TRP A 9 -5.56 4.87 12.33
C TRP A 9 -6.74 5.44 11.55
N GLN A 10 -6.59 6.66 11.05
CA GLN A 10 -7.52 7.25 10.10
C GLN A 10 -7.03 6.92 8.70
N LEU A 11 -7.89 6.26 7.92
CA LEU A 11 -7.55 5.79 6.58
C LEU A 11 -8.41 6.49 5.54
N THR A 12 -7.77 7.09 4.54
CA THR A 12 -8.41 7.74 3.39
C THR A 12 -8.08 6.96 2.13
N PRO A 13 -9.06 6.52 1.32
CA PRO A 13 -8.80 5.69 0.15
C PRO A 13 -8.07 6.47 -0.96
N VAL A 14 -7.12 5.81 -1.62
CA VAL A 14 -6.43 6.34 -2.82
C VAL A 14 -7.33 6.16 -4.05
N PRO A 15 -7.68 7.22 -4.81
CA PRO A 15 -8.70 7.14 -5.86
C PRO A 15 -8.40 6.20 -7.03
N TRP A 16 -7.12 5.91 -7.26
CA TRP A 16 -6.65 5.08 -8.38
C TRP A 16 -6.14 3.70 -7.96
N CYS A 17 -6.24 3.34 -6.68
CA CYS A 17 -5.80 2.04 -6.18
C CYS A 17 -6.79 1.58 -5.10
N GLU A 18 -7.58 0.55 -5.40
CA GLU A 18 -8.65 0.05 -4.53
C GLU A 18 -8.13 -0.42 -3.16
N GLU A 19 -6.94 -1.02 -3.15
CA GLU A 19 -6.25 -1.50 -1.96
C GLU A 19 -5.38 -0.41 -1.29
N GLY A 20 -5.29 0.78 -1.89
CA GLY A 20 -4.44 1.88 -1.44
C GLY A 20 -5.15 2.79 -0.44
N PHE A 21 -4.47 3.14 0.65
CA PHE A 21 -4.96 4.09 1.65
C PHE A 21 -3.85 5.05 2.08
N TRP A 22 -4.17 6.34 2.17
CA TRP A 22 -3.42 7.26 3.02
C TRP A 22 -3.76 6.99 4.48
N ILE A 23 -2.76 7.17 5.34
CA ILE A 23 -2.87 6.93 6.76
C ILE A 23 -2.52 8.22 7.52
N GLU A 24 -3.39 8.60 8.45
CA GLU A 24 -3.16 9.66 9.43
C GLU A 24 -3.17 9.07 10.83
N ARG A 25 -2.21 9.48 11.66
CA ARG A 25 -1.97 8.94 13.00
C ARG A 25 -1.74 10.09 13.99
N GLU A 26 -2.30 9.96 15.18
CA GLU A 26 -2.10 10.95 16.26
C GLU A 26 -0.70 10.85 16.86
N ASP A 27 -0.18 9.63 17.05
CA ASP A 27 1.16 9.36 17.60
C ASP A 27 1.99 8.53 16.61
N GLU A 28 2.81 9.18 15.78
CA GLU A 28 3.72 8.51 14.83
C GLU A 28 4.85 7.76 15.55
N ASP A 29 5.28 8.25 16.72
CA ASP A 29 6.45 7.75 17.46
C ASP A 29 6.17 6.50 18.32
N ASP A 30 4.91 6.24 18.69
CA ASP A 30 4.56 5.17 19.65
C ASP A 30 4.72 3.75 19.06
N LEU A 31 4.49 3.61 17.76
CA LEU A 31 4.64 2.34 17.05
C LEU A 31 5.01 2.58 15.58
N PRO A 32 6.24 2.28 15.15
CA PRO A 32 6.59 2.35 13.73
C PRO A 32 5.72 1.41 12.91
N LEU A 33 5.15 1.87 11.79
CA LEU A 33 4.31 1.03 10.91
C LEU A 33 5.05 -0.23 10.46
N GLY A 34 6.35 -0.10 10.18
CA GLY A 34 7.24 -1.19 9.79
C GLY A 34 7.46 -2.26 10.86
N SER A 35 7.01 -2.04 12.10
CA SER A 35 7.14 -2.98 13.22
C SER A 35 5.82 -3.61 13.65
N THR A 36 4.71 -3.27 12.98
CA THR A 36 3.41 -3.88 13.23
C THR A 36 3.41 -5.34 12.81
N ALA A 37 2.66 -6.19 13.51
CA ALA A 37 2.59 -7.62 13.18
C ALA A 37 2.02 -7.83 11.77
N GLU A 38 1.11 -6.95 11.35
CA GLU A 38 0.48 -6.94 10.05
C GLU A 38 1.47 -6.64 8.93
N HIS A 39 2.34 -5.63 9.10
CA HIS A 39 3.39 -5.35 8.13
C HIS A 39 4.40 -6.50 8.04
N LEU A 40 4.84 -7.02 9.19
CA LEU A 40 5.77 -8.16 9.26
C LEU A 40 5.18 -9.45 8.67
N SER A 41 3.85 -9.58 8.68
CA SER A 41 3.13 -10.71 8.06
C SER A 41 2.79 -10.47 6.59
N GLY A 42 3.18 -9.33 6.01
CA GLY A 42 2.91 -8.98 4.61
C GLY A 42 1.45 -8.58 4.33
N LEU A 43 0.70 -8.17 5.35
CA LEU A 43 -0.70 -7.75 5.20
C LEU A 43 -0.84 -6.36 4.60
N PHE A 44 0.18 -5.51 4.70
CA PHE A 44 0.26 -4.24 4.00
C PHE A 44 1.71 -3.79 3.78
N TYR A 45 1.91 -2.91 2.80
CA TYR A 45 3.18 -2.26 2.48
C TYR A 45 3.07 -0.74 2.61
N ILE A 46 4.17 -0.11 3.01
CA ILE A 46 4.27 1.35 3.13
C ILE A 46 4.88 1.87 1.84
N GLN A 47 4.18 2.75 1.13
CA GLN A 47 4.64 3.33 -0.12
C GLN A 47 3.98 4.68 -0.39
N GLU A 48 4.65 5.51 -1.18
CA GLU A 48 4.06 6.74 -1.69
C GLU A 48 2.88 6.43 -2.62
N ALA A 49 1.77 7.16 -2.48
CA ALA A 49 0.56 6.93 -3.27
C ALA A 49 0.80 7.08 -4.79
N SER A 50 1.76 7.93 -5.17
CA SER A 50 2.18 8.12 -6.56
C SER A 50 2.82 6.87 -7.17
N SER A 51 3.52 6.06 -6.36
CA SER A 51 4.15 4.80 -6.80
C SER A 51 3.13 3.71 -7.14
N MET A 52 1.88 3.82 -6.67
CA MET A 52 0.80 2.89 -7.00
C MET A 52 0.20 3.12 -8.39
N LEU A 53 0.32 4.35 -8.92
CA LEU A 53 -0.33 4.76 -10.17
C LEU A 53 0.15 3.99 -11.41
N PRO A 54 1.46 3.75 -11.62
CA PRO A 54 1.94 3.04 -12.82
C PRO A 54 1.36 1.64 -12.96
N VAL A 55 1.27 0.90 -11.85
CA VAL A 55 0.71 -0.46 -11.84
C VAL A 55 -0.80 -0.42 -12.08
N ALA A 56 -1.52 0.48 -11.41
CA ALA A 56 -2.96 0.65 -11.63
C ALA A 56 -3.27 0.99 -13.10
N ALA A 57 -2.49 1.90 -13.71
CA ALA A 57 -2.67 2.27 -15.11
C ALA A 57 -2.34 1.13 -16.08
N LEU A 58 -1.32 0.31 -15.78
CA LEU A 58 -0.95 -0.86 -16.59
C LEU A 58 -2.11 -1.87 -16.72
N PHE A 59 -2.93 -1.99 -15.67
CA PHE A 59 -4.05 -2.94 -15.61
C PHE A 59 -5.44 -2.31 -15.79
N ALA A 60 -5.52 -1.01 -16.11
CA ALA A 60 -6.79 -0.27 -16.16
C ALA A 60 -7.80 -0.85 -17.16
N ASP A 61 -7.33 -1.47 -18.24
CA ASP A 61 -8.16 -2.08 -19.29
C ASP A 61 -8.40 -3.58 -19.09
N GLY A 62 -8.06 -4.14 -17.91
CA GLY A 62 -8.27 -5.55 -17.57
C GLY A 62 -7.26 -6.50 -18.23
N GLU A 63 -6.11 -5.99 -18.64
CA GLU A 63 -5.02 -6.76 -19.25
C GLU A 63 -4.52 -7.88 -18.32
N THR A 64 -4.31 -9.08 -18.84
CA THR A 64 -3.71 -10.20 -18.09
C THR A 64 -2.45 -10.72 -18.80
N PRO A 65 -1.34 -9.96 -18.77
CA PRO A 65 -0.11 -10.32 -19.45
C PRO A 65 0.48 -11.60 -18.86
N GLN A 66 0.96 -12.51 -19.72
CA GLN A 66 1.65 -13.73 -19.28
C GLN A 66 3.09 -13.48 -18.80
N ARG A 67 3.68 -12.35 -19.22
CA ARG A 67 5.03 -11.94 -18.85
C ARG A 67 5.05 -10.43 -18.66
N LEU A 68 5.59 -9.99 -17.53
CA LEU A 68 5.80 -8.60 -17.17
C LEU A 68 7.28 -8.39 -16.84
N MET A 69 7.85 -7.27 -17.30
CA MET A 69 9.21 -6.87 -16.98
C MET A 69 9.15 -5.53 -16.24
N ASP A 70 9.60 -5.51 -15.00
CA ASP A 70 9.80 -4.28 -14.25
C ASP A 70 11.27 -3.86 -14.34
N VAL A 71 11.51 -2.72 -14.99
CA VAL A 71 12.85 -2.14 -15.19
C VAL A 71 13.26 -1.25 -14.01
N ALA A 72 12.31 -0.86 -13.15
CA ALA A 72 12.49 0.04 -12.01
C ALA A 72 12.25 -0.67 -10.66
N ALA A 73 12.42 -1.99 -10.60
CA ALA A 73 12.21 -2.84 -9.43
C ALA A 73 13.21 -2.62 -8.27
N ALA A 74 14.04 -1.57 -8.31
CA ALA A 74 15.11 -1.35 -7.34
C ALA A 74 14.62 -1.22 -5.89
N ALA A 75 13.38 -0.77 -5.69
CA ALA A 75 12.74 -0.69 -4.38
C ALA A 75 11.91 -1.92 -4.02
N GLY A 76 11.77 -2.88 -4.95
CA GLY A 76 11.07 -4.16 -4.79
C GLY A 76 9.94 -4.09 -3.77
N LEU A 77 8.89 -3.32 -4.07
CA LEU A 77 7.67 -3.33 -3.26
C LEU A 77 7.20 -4.77 -3.03
#